data_AF-A0A9D6QGZ2-F1
#
_entry.id   AF-A0A9D6QGZ2-F1
#
_cell.length_a   1.000
_cell.length_b   1.000
_cell.length_c   1.000
_cell.angle_alpha   90.00
_cell.angle_beta   90.00
_cell.angle_gamma   90.00
#
_symmetry.space_group_name_H-M   'P 1'
#
loop_
_entity.id
_entity.type
_entity.pdbx_description
1 polymer ?
#
loop_
_entity_poly.entity_id
_entity_poly.type
_entity_poly.pdbx_seq_one_letter_code
_entity_poly.pdbx_strand_id
1 'polypeptide(L)'
;MWRTFTALSGALVLMACGESAPHDFPASARAQFASSCPQSDPVCACTWDKITREMTAEQYQAAVLRFRREGLMDTHITHARTVCVEQHPHSGN
;
A
#
# COMPACT_ATOMS: atom_id res chain seq x y z
N MET A 1 -54.62 -9.36 -12.82
CA MET A 1 -53.73 -10.34 -12.16
C MET A 1 -52.60 -10.57 -13.16
N TRP A 2 -51.36 -10.10 -13.02
CA TRP A 2 -50.38 -10.24 -11.94
C TRP A 2 -49.37 -9.09 -12.09
N ARG A 3 -49.17 -8.31 -11.02
CA ARG A 3 -48.24 -7.16 -10.95
C ARG A 3 -46.83 -7.68 -10.65
N THR A 4 -45.85 -7.20 -11.42
CA THR A 4 -44.43 -6.99 -11.08
C THR A 4 -43.91 -7.58 -9.74
N PHE A 5 -42.99 -8.53 -9.83
CA PHE A 5 -42.05 -8.91 -8.76
C PHE A 5 -40.63 -8.58 -9.26
N THR A 6 -39.97 -7.55 -8.71
CA THR A 6 -38.80 -7.64 -7.79
C THR A 6 -37.66 -8.53 -8.31
N ALA A 7 -36.37 -8.22 -8.20
CA ALA A 7 -35.58 -7.09 -7.73
C ALA A 7 -34.14 -7.66 -7.64
N LEU A 8 -33.14 -6.78 -7.73
CA LEU A 8 -31.83 -6.91 -7.09
C LEU A 8 -31.00 -8.19 -7.38
N SER A 9 -29.98 -8.03 -8.21
CA SER A 9 -28.67 -8.59 -7.91
C SER A 9 -27.63 -7.54 -8.32
N GLY A 10 -27.38 -6.64 -7.37
CA GLY A 10 -26.38 -5.60 -7.50
C GLY A 10 -25.00 -6.22 -7.62
N ALA A 11 -24.34 -6.00 -8.76
CA ALA A 11 -22.91 -6.14 -8.86
C ALA A 11 -22.28 -5.05 -7.97
N LEU A 12 -21.91 -5.44 -6.76
CA LEU A 12 -21.03 -4.67 -5.88
C LEU A 12 -19.67 -4.56 -6.57
N VAL A 13 -19.52 -3.53 -7.40
CA VAL A 13 -18.21 -3.03 -7.79
C VAL A 13 -17.60 -2.51 -6.51
N LEU A 14 -16.65 -3.26 -5.96
CA LEU A 14 -15.73 -2.77 -4.93
C LEU A 14 -15.00 -1.57 -5.55
N MET A 15 -15.57 -0.38 -5.41
CA MET A 15 -14.81 0.86 -5.49
C MET A 15 -13.77 0.76 -4.38
N ALA A 16 -12.57 0.32 -4.75
CA ALA A 16 -11.37 0.64 -4.01
C ALA A 16 -11.24 2.18 -4.07
N CYS A 17 -11.97 2.87 -3.19
CA CYS A 17 -11.78 4.29 -2.92
C CYS A 17 -10.49 4.45 -2.12
N GLY A 18 -9.38 4.28 -2.81
CA GLY A 18 -8.08 4.81 -2.44
C GLY A 18 -7.55 5.42 -3.72
N GLU A 19 -7.28 6.72 -3.69
CA GLU A 19 -6.65 7.43 -4.81
C GLU A 19 -5.50 6.57 -5.35
N SER A 20 -5.63 6.08 -6.58
CA SER A 20 -4.65 5.17 -7.16
C SER A 20 -3.28 5.84 -7.10
N ALA A 21 -2.29 5.11 -6.58
CA ALA A 21 -0.94 5.62 -6.53
C ALA A 21 -0.48 6.07 -7.93
N PRO A 22 0.30 7.17 -8.03
CA PRO A 22 0.81 7.69 -9.29
C PRO A 22 1.59 6.65 -10.12
N HIS A 23 2.15 5.64 -9.46
CA HIS A 23 2.86 4.54 -10.08
C HIS A 23 2.09 3.23 -9.91
N ASP A 24 1.95 2.48 -11.00
CA ASP A 24 1.42 1.12 -10.97
C ASP A 24 2.42 0.19 -10.26
N PHE A 25 1.94 -0.47 -9.20
CA PHE A 25 2.70 -1.47 -8.47
C PHE A 25 2.05 -2.84 -8.62
N PRO A 26 2.81 -3.91 -8.90
CA PRO A 26 2.25 -5.24 -8.95
C PRO A 26 1.76 -5.65 -7.56
N ALA A 27 0.65 -6.39 -7.50
CA ALA A 27 0.06 -6.87 -6.24
C ALA A 27 1.07 -7.66 -5.38
N SER A 28 2.02 -8.35 -6.02
CA SER A 28 3.10 -9.08 -5.35
C SER A 28 4.07 -8.16 -4.58
N ALA A 29 4.30 -6.93 -5.02
CA ALA A 29 5.13 -5.97 -4.30
C ALA A 29 4.45 -5.51 -3.01
N ARG A 30 3.13 -5.22 -3.08
CA ARG A 30 2.33 -4.90 -1.91
C ARG A 30 2.28 -6.07 -0.93
N ALA A 31 2.10 -7.29 -1.40
CA ALA A 31 2.09 -8.49 -0.56
C ALA A 31 3.44 -8.71 0.15
N GLN A 32 4.56 -8.49 -0.55
CA GLN A 32 5.89 -8.57 0.05
C GLN A 32 6.09 -7.51 1.14
N PHE A 33 5.71 -6.26 0.89
CA PHE A 33 5.74 -5.22 1.91
C PHE A 33 4.86 -5.58 3.12
N ALA A 34 3.64 -6.04 2.86
CA ALA A 34 2.67 -6.42 3.87
C ALA A 34 3.11 -7.61 4.75
N SER A 35 4.04 -8.44 4.27
CA SER A 35 4.59 -9.55 5.06
C SER A 35 5.39 -9.09 6.28
N SER A 36 5.96 -7.87 6.23
CA SER A 36 6.71 -7.26 7.34
C SER A 36 5.99 -6.05 7.95
N CYS A 37 5.03 -5.47 7.23
CA CYS A 37 4.34 -4.24 7.62
C CYS A 37 2.84 -4.34 7.26
N PRO A 38 2.00 -4.93 8.13
CA PRO A 38 0.61 -5.25 7.78
C PRO A 38 -0.19 -3.99 7.53
N GLN A 39 -1.09 -4.02 6.53
CA GLN A 39 -1.91 -2.85 6.16
C GLN A 39 -2.85 -2.38 7.29
N SER A 40 -3.16 -3.23 8.27
CA SER A 40 -3.93 -2.84 9.45
C SER A 40 -3.20 -1.84 10.34
N ASP A 41 -1.87 -1.73 10.23
CA ASP A 41 -1.08 -0.70 10.89
C ASP A 41 -1.14 0.61 10.07
N PRO A 42 -1.64 1.71 10.66
CA PRO A 42 -1.67 3.03 10.02
C PRO A 42 -0.30 3.50 9.48
N VAL A 43 0.79 3.22 10.20
CA VAL A 43 2.15 3.57 9.77
C VAL A 43 2.49 2.83 8.48
N CYS A 44 2.17 1.54 8.40
CA CYS A 44 2.43 0.71 7.23
C CYS A 44 1.60 1.15 6.03
N ALA A 45 0.31 1.45 6.23
CA ALA A 45 -0.56 1.96 5.17
C ALA A 45 -0.04 3.30 4.61
N CYS A 46 0.31 4.23 5.50
CA CYS A 46 0.91 5.52 5.14
C CYS A 46 2.24 5.34 4.39
N THR A 47 3.11 4.46 4.88
CA THR A 47 4.43 4.24 4.29
C THR A 47 4.31 3.68 2.88
N TRP A 48 3.39 2.72 2.67
CA TRP A 48 3.13 2.16 1.34
C TRP A 48 2.64 3.23 0.36
N ASP A 49 1.64 4.04 0.77
CA ASP A 49 1.12 5.13 -0.08
C ASP A 49 2.25 6.09 -0.50
N LYS A 50 3.09 6.53 0.44
CA LYS A 50 4.24 7.38 0.15
C LYS A 50 5.22 6.74 -0.82
N ILE A 51 5.63 5.48 -0.59
CA ILE A 51 6.53 4.76 -1.51
C ILE A 51 5.96 4.79 -2.93
N THR A 52 4.68 4.46 -3.09
CA THR A 52 4.05 4.39 -4.41
C THR A 52 3.82 5.75 -5.08
N ARG A 53 3.93 6.85 -4.33
CA ARG A 53 3.91 8.23 -4.85
C ARG A 53 5.30 8.77 -5.20
N GLU A 54 6.33 8.31 -4.48
CA GLU A 54 7.68 8.86 -4.57
C GLU A 54 8.60 8.05 -5.51
N MET A 55 8.29 6.78 -5.77
CA MET A 55 9.11 5.92 -6.62
C MET A 55 8.31 4.91 -7.44
N THR A 56 8.90 4.48 -8.56
CA THR A 56 8.33 3.43 -9.41
C THR A 56 8.50 2.05 -8.79
N ALA A 57 7.73 1.07 -9.27
CA ALA A 57 7.86 -0.32 -8.86
C ALA A 57 9.28 -0.87 -9.10
N GLU A 58 9.93 -0.46 -10.20
CA GLU A 58 11.30 -0.87 -10.53
C GLU A 58 12.32 -0.33 -9.53
N GLN A 59 12.19 0.95 -9.16
CA GLN A 59 13.03 1.59 -8.14
C GLN A 59 12.84 0.91 -6.78
N TYR A 60 11.59 0.64 -6.40
CA TYR A 60 11.29 -0.11 -5.16
C TYR A 60 11.91 -1.51 -5.17
N GLN A 61 11.77 -2.26 -6.26
CA GLN A 61 12.38 -3.60 -6.37
C GLN A 61 13.91 -3.53 -6.32
N ALA A 62 14.53 -2.56 -6.99
CA ALA A 62 15.97 -2.34 -6.91
C ALA A 62 16.43 -2.02 -5.48
N ALA A 63 15.69 -1.19 -4.77
CA ALA A 63 15.92 -0.88 -3.37
C ALA A 63 15.80 -2.11 -2.46
N VAL A 64 14.76 -2.92 -2.63
CA VAL A 64 14.57 -4.17 -1.87
C VAL A 64 15.70 -5.16 -2.15
N LEU A 65 16.13 -5.30 -3.42
CA LEU A 65 17.24 -6.18 -3.78
C LEU A 65 18.57 -5.69 -3.18
N ARG A 66 18.83 -4.38 -3.19
CA ARG A 66 20.01 -3.79 -2.53
C ARG A 66 19.98 -4.07 -1.03
N PHE A 67 18.84 -3.86 -0.37
CA PHE A 67 18.70 -4.17 1.04
C PHE A 67 18.99 -5.64 1.35
N ARG A 68 18.51 -6.58 0.52
CA ARG A 68 18.79 -8.01 0.70
C ARG A 68 20.27 -8.38 0.50
N ARG A 69 20.96 -7.72 -0.43
CA ARG A 69 22.37 -8.01 -0.72
C ARG A 69 23.34 -7.34 0.24
N GLU A 70 23.07 -6.09 0.59
CA GLU A 70 24.01 -5.19 1.25
C GLU A 70 23.56 -4.77 2.65
N GLY A 71 22.31 -5.06 3.04
CA GLY A 71 21.72 -4.62 4.31
C GLY A 71 21.36 -3.13 4.35
N LEU A 72 21.54 -2.41 3.23
CA LEU A 72 21.33 -0.96 3.16
C LEU A 72 19.92 -0.63 2.66
N MET A 73 19.10 -0.08 3.55
CA MET A 73 17.76 0.41 3.20
C MET A 73 17.85 1.68 2.36
N ASP A 74 16.93 1.84 1.42
CA ASP A 74 16.84 3.07 0.62
C ASP A 74 16.42 4.28 1.46
N THR A 75 17.02 5.44 1.16
CA THR A 75 16.78 6.68 1.90
C THR A 75 15.36 7.19 1.74
N HIS A 76 14.74 7.02 0.56
CA HIS A 76 13.36 7.41 0.33
C HIS A 76 12.39 6.52 1.12
N ILE A 77 12.63 5.20 1.14
CA ILE A 77 11.83 4.26 1.94
C ILE A 77 11.97 4.57 3.44
N THR A 78 13.19 4.85 3.89
CA THR A 78 13.46 5.21 5.29
C THR A 78 12.76 6.52 5.65
N HIS A 79 12.88 7.54 4.80
CA HIS A 79 12.23 8.83 4.99
C HIS A 79 10.70 8.71 5.02
N ALA A 80 10.11 7.98 4.06
CA ALA A 80 8.66 7.72 4.02
C ALA A 80 8.17 7.11 5.33
N ARG A 81 8.90 6.11 5.86
CA ARG A 81 8.58 5.50 7.15
C ARG A 81 8.71 6.49 8.31
N THR A 82 9.79 7.26 8.38
CA THR A 82 10.00 8.26 9.44
C THR A 82 8.83 9.24 9.51
N VAL A 83 8.45 9.82 8.37
CA VAL A 83 7.32 10.76 8.32
C VAL A 83 6.02 10.09 8.79
N CYS A 84 5.76 8.85 8.38
CA CYS A 84 4.54 8.15 8.80
C CYS A 84 4.55 7.79 10.29
N VAL A 85 5.69 7.45 10.87
CA VAL A 85 5.81 7.23 12.32
C VAL A 85 5.53 8.52 13.09
N GLU A 86 6.08 9.65 12.64
CA GLU A 86 5.85 10.96 13.26
C GLU A 86 4.38 11.39 13.15
N GLN A 87 3.70 11.02 12.06
CA GLN A 87 2.26 11.27 11.86
C GLN A 87 1.37 10.31 12.66
N HIS A 88 1.88 9.17 13.10
CA HIS A 88 1.14 8.12 13.81
C HIS A 88 1.86 7.65 15.10
N PRO A 89 2.09 8.53 16.08
CA PRO A 89 2.95 8.27 17.24
C PRO A 89 2.46 7.18 18.21
N HIS A 90 1.19 6.75 18.11
CA HIS A 90 0.59 5.73 18.99
C HIS A 90 0.32 4.39 18.30
N SER A 91 0.71 4.23 17.03
CA SER A 91 0.39 3.04 16.23
C SER A 91 1.53 2.01 16.15
N GLY A 92 2.69 2.28 16.75
CA GLY A 92 3.89 1.44 16.64
C GLY A 92 4.18 0.54 17.85
N ASN A 93 3.16 -0.19 18.35
CA ASN A 93 3.31 -1.13 19.46
C ASN A 93 2.93 -2.55 19.05
#